data_AF-A0AA97GLM5-F1
#
_entry.id   AF-A0AA97GLM5-F1
#
_cell.length_a   1.000
_cell.length_b   1.000
_cell.length_c   1.000
_cell.angle_alpha   90.00
_cell.angle_beta   90.00
_cell.angle_gamma   90.00
#
_symmetry.space_group_name_H-M   'P 1'
#
loop_
_entity.id
_entity.type
_entity.pdbx_description
1 polymer ?
#
loop_
_entity_poly.entity_id
_entity_poly.type
_entity_poly.pdbx_seq_one_letter_code
_entity_poly.pdbx_strand_id
1 'polypeptide(L)'
;MSIINNANPGSSLVLIPLFDRILQNASAPLSQEAVVARYRPNSLPANDNAWGKIKENLSFWCRQGLWPMDEGMLLPQPEESRPLYQRVLQCTIAACKEKGIAEGKECEPLWRVLACLMNLQQHSLGGKEPLAPNIITEKLQLWLPTEIVNSNTEKLVREYGRYLGFLELAPDQNYYTDPTRAIKCFLPQIFGEQKILPIKTFMTSMAEVMPMMDGGEFRATVQKMMAEQGWSAPEGNNLSTSTSLALRRLEVSQEIQLITGSDDAASLSLQLPGGEIRPVSQVGLRESVQ
;
A
#
# COMPACT_ATOMS: atom_id res chain seq x y z
N MET A 1 -4.05 18.13 5.63
CA MET A 1 -2.80 17.69 4.99
C MET A 1 -2.60 16.23 5.39
N SER A 2 -1.85 15.46 4.59
CA SER A 2 -1.90 13.98 4.56
C SER A 2 -1.15 13.26 5.68
N ILE A 3 -1.44 11.95 5.86
CA ILE A 3 -0.61 11.01 6.64
C ILE A 3 0.84 10.94 6.17
N ILE A 4 1.14 11.29 4.91
CA ILE A 4 2.52 11.42 4.42
C ILE A 4 3.15 12.77 4.77
N ASN A 5 2.54 13.61 5.61
CA ASN A 5 3.13 14.85 6.08
C ASN A 5 3.22 14.84 7.62
N ASN A 6 4.44 15.00 8.15
CA ASN A 6 4.80 14.83 9.56
C ASN A 6 4.05 15.74 10.55
N ALA A 7 3.48 16.84 10.07
CA ALA A 7 2.68 17.74 10.88
C ALA A 7 1.24 17.27 11.09
N ASN A 8 0.81 16.20 10.41
CA ASN A 8 -0.58 15.75 10.46
C ASN A 8 -0.80 14.55 11.36
N PRO A 9 -2.01 14.43 11.91
CA PRO A 9 -2.49 13.19 12.52
C PRO A 9 -2.34 12.01 11.55
N GLY A 10 -2.00 10.85 12.10
CA GLY A 10 -1.76 9.63 11.34
C GLY A 10 -0.35 9.49 10.77
N SER A 11 0.47 10.55 10.74
CA SER A 11 1.80 10.47 10.11
C SER A 11 2.85 9.66 10.88
N SER A 12 2.63 9.34 12.15
CA SER A 12 3.62 8.67 12.99
C SER A 12 3.46 7.14 12.96
N LEU A 13 4.09 6.50 11.98
CA LEU A 13 4.07 5.02 11.83
C LEU A 13 4.55 4.27 13.08
N VAL A 14 5.47 4.86 13.86
CA VAL A 14 6.01 4.24 15.07
C VAL A 14 4.98 4.13 16.20
N LEU A 15 3.93 4.96 16.20
CA LEU A 15 2.89 4.93 17.23
C LEU A 15 1.85 3.83 16.98
N ILE A 16 1.67 3.39 15.74
CA ILE A 16 0.67 2.37 15.39
C ILE A 16 0.96 1.02 16.09
N PRO A 17 2.17 0.41 15.98
CA PRO A 17 2.46 -0.86 16.67
C PRO A 17 2.44 -0.74 18.19
N LEU A 18 2.74 0.46 18.69
CA LEU A 18 2.65 0.80 20.10
C LEU A 18 1.18 0.70 20.55
N PHE A 19 0.25 1.43 19.91
CA PHE A 19 -1.18 1.36 20.23
C PHE A 19 -1.72 -0.06 20.08
N ASP A 20 -1.34 -0.75 19.01
CA ASP A 20 -1.76 -2.12 18.74
C ASP A 20 -1.36 -3.07 19.86
N ARG A 21 -0.11 -2.95 20.36
CA ARG A 21 0.37 -3.78 21.47
C ARG A 21 -0.40 -3.54 22.77
N ILE A 22 -0.84 -2.32 23.04
CA ILE A 22 -1.68 -2.04 24.21
C ILE A 22 -3.02 -2.76 24.08
N LEU A 23 -3.65 -2.68 22.91
CA LEU A 23 -4.97 -3.28 22.67
C LEU A 23 -4.92 -4.81 22.65
N GLN A 24 -3.84 -5.41 22.15
CA GLN A 24 -3.62 -6.86 22.22
C GLN A 24 -3.47 -7.38 23.65
N ASN A 25 -2.91 -6.58 24.56
CA ASN A 25 -2.71 -6.99 25.97
C ASN A 25 -3.81 -6.48 26.91
N ALA A 26 -4.83 -5.79 26.38
CA ALA A 26 -5.93 -5.29 27.20
C ALA A 26 -6.86 -6.44 27.59
N SER A 27 -7.29 -6.48 28.86
CA SER A 27 -8.29 -7.44 29.33
C SER A 27 -9.73 -6.90 29.27
N ALA A 28 -9.90 -5.62 28.96
CA ALA A 28 -11.18 -4.93 28.91
C ALA A 28 -11.11 -3.73 27.94
N PRO A 29 -12.26 -3.25 27.41
CA PRO A 29 -12.31 -2.06 26.56
C PRO A 29 -11.66 -0.83 27.19
N LEU A 30 -11.02 0.00 26.37
CA LEU A 30 -10.23 1.14 26.81
C LEU A 30 -10.67 2.44 26.14
N SER A 31 -10.78 3.52 26.92
CA SER A 31 -10.93 4.84 26.31
C SER A 31 -9.61 5.26 25.64
N GLN A 32 -9.68 6.21 24.71
CA GLN A 32 -8.48 6.76 24.10
C GLN A 32 -7.57 7.39 25.16
N GLU A 33 -8.13 8.04 26.18
CA GLU A 33 -7.40 8.60 27.32
C GLU A 33 -6.66 7.52 28.09
N ALA A 34 -7.28 6.36 28.32
CA ALA A 34 -6.65 5.23 29.01
C ALA A 34 -5.50 4.61 28.19
N VAL A 35 -5.61 4.60 26.85
CA VAL A 35 -4.51 4.18 25.97
C VAL A 35 -3.35 5.18 26.05
N VAL A 36 -3.63 6.49 25.95
CA VAL A 36 -2.60 7.53 26.06
C VAL A 36 -1.92 7.51 27.43
N ALA A 37 -2.67 7.32 28.52
CA ALA A 37 -2.13 7.29 29.89
C ALA A 37 -1.11 6.16 30.10
N ARG A 38 -1.24 5.03 29.40
CA ARG A 38 -0.28 3.92 29.48
C ARG A 38 1.12 4.24 28.91
N TYR A 39 1.24 5.29 28.09
CA TYR A 39 2.56 5.79 27.63
C TYR A 39 3.26 6.69 28.64
N ARG A 40 2.62 7.02 29.75
CA ARG A 40 3.13 7.97 30.75
C ARG A 40 3.45 7.29 32.07
N PRO A 41 4.70 6.87 32.33
CA PRO A 41 5.20 6.85 33.69
C PRO A 41 5.10 8.27 34.25
N ASN A 42 4.53 8.44 35.45
CA ASN A 42 4.35 9.76 36.09
C ASN A 42 5.67 10.53 36.35
N SER A 43 6.81 9.90 36.10
CA SER A 43 8.16 10.38 36.38
C SER A 43 8.85 11.15 35.24
N LEU A 44 8.24 11.27 34.05
CA LEU A 44 8.88 11.94 32.90
C LEU A 44 8.40 13.41 32.72
N PRO A 45 9.29 14.33 32.31
CA PRO A 45 8.94 15.74 32.10
C PRO A 45 7.85 15.93 31.03
N ALA A 46 6.96 16.90 31.26
CA ALA A 46 5.90 17.25 30.33
C ALA A 46 6.44 17.99 29.09
N ASN A 47 6.26 17.40 27.91
CA ASN A 47 6.37 18.10 26.63
C ASN A 47 5.01 18.02 25.94
N ASP A 48 4.21 19.09 26.04
CA ASP A 48 2.81 19.12 25.60
C ASP A 48 2.65 18.86 24.10
N ASN A 49 3.64 19.26 23.29
CA ASN A 49 3.62 19.05 21.83
C ASN A 49 3.70 17.56 21.45
N ALA A 50 4.50 16.76 22.17
CA ALA A 50 4.61 15.34 21.91
C ALA A 50 3.30 14.60 22.26
N TRP A 51 2.62 15.05 23.32
CA TRP A 51 1.35 14.46 23.76
C TRP A 51 0.19 14.78 22.83
N GLY A 52 0.10 16.02 22.33
CA GLY A 52 -0.84 16.38 21.28
C GLY A 52 -0.72 15.43 20.09
N LYS A 53 0.52 15.18 19.64
CA LYS A 53 0.78 14.27 18.52
C LYS A 53 0.33 12.83 18.79
N ILE A 54 0.55 12.29 19.99
CA ILE A 54 0.09 10.93 20.36
C ILE A 54 -1.43 10.84 20.31
N LYS A 55 -2.12 11.78 20.97
CA LYS A 55 -3.59 11.81 21.02
C LYS A 55 -4.18 11.95 19.62
N GLU A 56 -3.71 12.91 18.85
CA GLU A 56 -4.17 13.16 17.49
C GLU A 56 -3.95 11.96 16.57
N ASN A 57 -2.80 11.28 16.66
CA ASN A 57 -2.54 10.08 15.86
C ASN A 57 -3.47 8.93 16.26
N LEU A 58 -3.71 8.70 17.55
CA LEU A 58 -4.65 7.68 18.00
C LEU A 58 -6.06 7.99 17.49
N SER A 59 -6.56 9.21 17.73
CA SER A 59 -7.89 9.62 17.30
C SER A 59 -8.06 9.53 15.78
N PHE A 60 -7.03 9.85 15.01
CA PHE A 60 -7.03 9.67 13.56
C PHE A 60 -7.28 8.20 13.18
N TRP A 61 -6.45 7.28 13.66
CA TRP A 61 -6.56 5.87 13.28
C TRP A 61 -7.83 5.19 13.81
N CYS A 62 -8.33 5.60 14.97
CA CYS A 62 -9.65 5.22 15.46
C CYS A 62 -10.76 5.64 14.48
N ARG A 63 -10.73 6.89 14.01
CA ARG A 63 -11.71 7.41 13.03
C ARG A 63 -11.62 6.72 11.67
N GLN A 64 -10.41 6.31 11.25
CA GLN A 64 -10.23 5.51 10.03
C GLN A 64 -10.67 4.04 10.22
N GLY A 65 -11.04 3.63 11.43
CA GLY A 65 -11.51 2.26 11.71
C GLY A 65 -10.39 1.22 11.79
N LEU A 66 -9.16 1.61 12.12
CA LEU A 66 -8.04 0.67 12.24
C LEU A 66 -8.26 -0.35 13.37
N TRP A 67 -8.88 0.09 14.47
CA TRP A 67 -9.27 -0.76 15.59
C TRP A 67 -10.79 -0.68 15.78
N PRO A 68 -11.44 -1.80 16.11
CA PRO A 68 -12.86 -1.80 16.38
C PRO A 68 -13.16 -1.05 17.69
N MET A 69 -14.29 -0.37 17.68
CA MET A 69 -14.76 0.44 18.80
C MET A 69 -16.22 0.13 19.11
N ASP A 70 -16.56 0.20 20.39
CA ASP A 70 -17.93 0.10 20.89
C ASP A 70 -18.18 1.19 21.94
N GLU A 71 -19.28 1.91 21.82
CA GLU A 71 -19.63 3.07 22.68
C GLU A 71 -18.45 4.07 22.90
N GLY A 72 -17.60 4.26 21.88
CA GLY A 72 -16.43 5.14 21.95
C GLY A 72 -15.18 4.54 22.61
N MET A 73 -15.24 3.28 23.03
CA MET A 73 -14.16 2.52 23.66
C MET A 73 -13.48 1.59 22.65
N LEU A 74 -12.16 1.52 22.68
CA LEU A 74 -11.36 0.59 21.90
C LEU A 74 -11.48 -0.81 22.49
N LEU A 75 -11.86 -1.78 21.65
CA LEU A 75 -12.02 -3.17 22.07
C LEU A 75 -10.66 -3.90 22.12
N PRO A 76 -10.44 -4.80 23.09
CA PRO A 76 -9.28 -5.69 23.07
C PRO A 76 -9.23 -6.55 21.81
N GLN A 77 -8.02 -6.84 21.33
CA GLN A 77 -7.80 -7.64 20.11
C GLN A 77 -6.80 -8.80 20.33
N PRO A 78 -7.03 -9.69 21.32
CA PRO A 78 -6.09 -10.79 21.60
C PRO A 78 -6.02 -11.83 20.47
N GLU A 79 -7.11 -12.02 19.74
CA GLU A 79 -7.23 -13.02 18.66
C GLU A 79 -6.95 -12.45 17.25
N GLU A 80 -6.59 -11.17 17.13
CA GLU A 80 -6.28 -10.57 15.84
C GLU A 80 -4.92 -11.08 15.33
N SER A 81 -5.00 -12.05 14.42
CA SER A 81 -3.85 -12.72 13.83
C SER A 81 -3.32 -12.04 12.57
N ARG A 82 -4.08 -11.12 11.96
CA ARG A 82 -3.62 -10.42 10.76
C ARG A 82 -2.47 -9.48 11.10
N PRO A 83 -1.38 -9.50 10.31
CA PRO A 83 -0.28 -8.56 10.48
C PRO A 83 -0.76 -7.11 10.48
N LEU A 84 -0.21 -6.30 11.38
CA LEU A 84 -0.63 -4.89 11.53
C LEU A 84 -0.51 -4.10 10.24
N TYR A 85 0.55 -4.31 9.46
CA TYR A 85 0.74 -3.61 8.19
C TYR A 85 -0.38 -3.93 7.17
N GLN A 86 -0.92 -5.17 7.18
CA GLN A 86 -2.07 -5.55 6.35
C GLN A 86 -3.34 -4.85 6.82
N ARG A 87 -3.55 -4.73 8.13
CA ARG A 87 -4.70 -3.98 8.68
C ARG A 87 -4.62 -2.50 8.34
N VAL A 88 -3.45 -1.87 8.47
CA VAL A 88 -3.24 -0.47 8.07
C VAL A 88 -3.45 -0.29 6.57
N LEU A 89 -2.97 -1.21 5.74
CA LEU A 89 -3.22 -1.23 4.30
C LEU A 89 -4.72 -1.28 3.98
N GLN A 90 -5.46 -2.22 4.57
CA GLN A 90 -6.90 -2.33 4.38
C GLN A 90 -7.66 -1.09 4.86
N CYS A 91 -7.29 -0.56 6.03
CA CYS A 91 -7.87 0.64 6.61
C CYS A 91 -7.67 1.87 5.71
N THR A 92 -6.45 2.10 5.22
CA THR A 92 -6.15 3.23 4.33
C THR A 92 -6.82 3.10 2.96
N ILE A 93 -7.04 1.88 2.44
CA ILE A 93 -7.85 1.65 1.23
C ILE A 93 -9.32 1.97 1.51
N ALA A 94 -9.88 1.41 2.58
CA ALA A 94 -11.29 1.60 2.94
C ALA A 94 -11.65 3.07 3.16
N ALA A 95 -10.75 3.84 3.80
CA ALA A 95 -10.88 5.27 4.00
C ALA A 95 -11.11 6.08 2.70
N CYS A 96 -10.62 5.57 1.57
CA CYS A 96 -10.68 6.25 0.28
C CYS A 96 -11.62 5.60 -0.72
N LYS A 97 -12.04 4.34 -0.51
CA LYS A 97 -12.72 3.53 -1.54
C LYS A 97 -14.05 4.13 -1.99
N GLU A 98 -14.86 4.66 -1.07
CA GLU A 98 -16.19 5.20 -1.40
C GLU A 98 -16.12 6.54 -2.15
N LYS A 99 -15.19 7.41 -1.76
CA LYS A 99 -15.07 8.78 -2.31
C LYS A 99 -14.06 8.90 -3.45
N GLY A 100 -13.29 7.84 -3.69
CA GLY A 100 -12.12 7.87 -4.56
C GLY A 100 -10.96 8.68 -3.96
N ILE A 101 -9.94 8.91 -4.79
CA ILE A 101 -8.71 9.63 -4.40
C ILE A 101 -8.47 10.89 -5.23
N ALA A 102 -9.46 11.35 -6.00
CA ALA A 102 -9.28 12.56 -6.83
C ALA A 102 -9.05 13.80 -5.97
N GLU A 103 -9.81 13.89 -4.87
CA GLU A 103 -9.72 14.94 -3.87
C GLU A 103 -9.33 14.35 -2.51
N GLY A 104 -9.45 15.13 -1.43
CA GLY A 104 -9.13 14.67 -0.09
C GLY A 104 -7.68 14.92 0.34
N LYS A 105 -7.50 14.92 1.66
CA LYS A 105 -6.30 15.44 2.33
C LYS A 105 -5.78 14.54 3.44
N GLU A 106 -6.35 13.35 3.62
CA GLU A 106 -5.98 12.41 4.69
C GLU A 106 -5.14 11.28 4.11
N CYS A 107 -5.76 10.17 3.73
CA CYS A 107 -5.12 9.00 3.12
C CYS A 107 -4.99 9.14 1.60
N GLU A 108 -5.82 9.97 0.95
CA GLU A 108 -5.88 10.10 -0.51
C GLU A 108 -4.56 10.55 -1.14
N PRO A 109 -3.81 11.52 -0.57
CA PRO A 109 -2.52 11.92 -1.13
C PRO A 109 -1.48 10.78 -1.14
N LEU A 110 -1.49 9.89 -0.13
CA LEU A 110 -0.64 8.69 -0.15
C LEU A 110 -0.95 7.83 -1.38
N TRP A 111 -2.22 7.60 -1.66
CA TRP A 111 -2.63 6.77 -2.79
C TRP A 111 -2.36 7.42 -4.13
N ARG A 112 -2.54 8.74 -4.26
CA ARG A 112 -2.16 9.48 -5.47
C ARG A 112 -0.66 9.32 -5.75
N VAL A 113 0.16 9.50 -4.72
CA VAL A 113 1.62 9.36 -4.82
C VAL A 113 2.03 7.94 -5.17
N LEU A 114 1.56 6.92 -4.44
CA LEU A 114 1.96 5.54 -4.70
C LEU A 114 1.49 5.04 -6.07
N ALA A 115 0.26 5.37 -6.48
CA ALA A 115 -0.23 5.03 -7.82
C ALA A 115 0.55 5.75 -8.91
N CYS A 116 0.96 7.02 -8.70
CA CYS A 116 1.85 7.73 -9.63
C CYS A 116 3.17 6.98 -9.78
N LEU A 117 3.84 6.65 -8.67
CA LEU A 117 5.12 5.93 -8.71
C LEU A 117 4.99 4.58 -9.40
N MET A 118 3.90 3.83 -9.19
CA MET A 118 3.67 2.55 -9.84
C MET A 118 3.39 2.65 -11.35
N ASN A 119 2.96 3.81 -11.85
CA ASN A 119 2.85 4.08 -13.30
C ASN A 119 4.21 4.34 -13.96
N LEU A 120 5.25 4.66 -13.18
CA LEU A 120 6.60 4.95 -13.67
C LEU A 120 7.44 3.68 -13.68
N GLN A 121 7.30 2.90 -14.75
CA GLN A 121 7.92 1.58 -14.91
C GLN A 121 9.44 1.58 -14.75
N GLN A 122 10.12 2.67 -15.11
CA GLN A 122 11.57 2.83 -14.95
C GLN A 122 12.05 2.71 -13.50
N HIS A 123 11.14 2.92 -12.53
CA HIS A 123 11.40 2.89 -11.09
C HIS A 123 11.06 1.55 -10.41
N SER A 124 10.65 0.54 -11.18
CA SER A 124 10.40 -0.82 -10.69
C SER A 124 11.69 -1.65 -10.64
N LEU A 125 11.66 -2.78 -9.92
CA LEU A 125 12.81 -3.69 -9.76
C LEU A 125 13.19 -4.41 -11.08
N GLY A 126 13.95 -3.76 -11.95
CA GLY A 126 14.20 -4.22 -13.32
C GLY A 126 14.05 -3.10 -14.35
N GLY A 127 13.48 -1.97 -13.92
CA GLY A 127 13.66 -0.68 -14.56
C GLY A 127 15.10 -0.17 -14.42
N LYS A 128 15.44 0.82 -15.24
CA LYS A 128 16.81 1.35 -15.33
C LYS A 128 17.16 2.36 -14.23
N GLU A 129 16.18 2.84 -13.46
CA GLU A 129 16.33 4.00 -12.59
C GLU A 129 15.74 3.78 -11.19
N PRO A 130 16.55 3.61 -10.12
CA PRO A 130 16.02 3.55 -8.76
C PRO A 130 15.25 4.82 -8.33
N LEU A 131 14.38 4.70 -7.33
CA LEU A 131 13.83 5.82 -6.56
C LEU A 131 14.89 6.33 -5.56
N ALA A 132 15.97 6.89 -6.10
CA ALA A 132 17.01 7.55 -5.32
C ALA A 132 16.44 8.79 -4.56
N PRO A 133 17.13 9.31 -3.54
CA PRO A 133 16.70 10.53 -2.84
C PRO A 133 16.40 11.68 -3.83
N ASN A 134 15.33 12.43 -3.58
CA ASN A 134 14.78 13.53 -4.41
C ASN A 134 14.07 13.13 -5.70
N ILE A 135 14.25 11.91 -6.22
CA ILE A 135 13.55 11.46 -7.45
C ILE A 135 12.04 11.45 -7.23
N ILE A 136 11.57 11.03 -6.05
CA ILE A 136 10.14 11.05 -5.73
C ILE A 136 9.59 12.49 -5.83
N THR A 137 10.27 13.47 -5.25
CA THR A 137 9.83 14.87 -5.32
C THR A 137 9.82 15.38 -6.77
N GLU A 138 10.88 15.10 -7.54
CA GLU A 138 10.96 15.48 -8.96
C GLU A 138 9.80 14.89 -9.79
N LYS A 139 9.55 13.58 -9.66
CA LYS A 139 8.49 12.91 -10.42
C LYS A 139 7.11 13.40 -10.02
N LEU A 140 6.88 13.67 -8.74
CA LEU A 140 5.59 14.21 -8.30
C LEU A 140 5.39 15.64 -8.75
N GLN A 141 6.43 16.48 -8.74
CA GLN A 141 6.33 17.84 -9.28
C GLN A 141 5.99 17.84 -10.79
N LEU A 142 6.52 16.87 -11.54
CA LEU A 142 6.24 16.72 -12.96
C LEU A 142 4.81 16.20 -13.21
N TRP A 143 4.41 15.12 -12.52
CA TRP A 143 3.21 14.36 -12.87
C TRP A 143 1.99 14.67 -12.02
N LEU A 144 2.20 15.22 -10.82
CA LEU A 144 1.16 15.61 -9.86
C LEU A 144 1.53 16.97 -9.24
N PRO A 145 1.62 18.06 -10.02
CA PRO A 145 2.14 19.36 -9.55
C PRO A 145 1.32 19.99 -8.41
N THR A 146 0.09 19.53 -8.19
CA THR A 146 -0.77 19.94 -7.07
C THR A 146 -0.44 19.24 -5.76
N GLU A 147 0.32 18.14 -5.79
CA GLU A 147 0.78 17.42 -4.60
C GLU A 147 2.04 18.07 -4.04
N ILE A 148 1.89 18.67 -2.85
CA ILE A 148 2.98 19.36 -2.18
C ILE A 148 3.87 18.35 -1.47
N VAL A 149 4.98 17.97 -2.11
CA VAL A 149 6.02 17.11 -1.53
C VAL A 149 7.27 17.92 -1.26
N ASN A 150 7.80 17.77 -0.05
CA ASN A 150 9.08 18.28 0.39
C ASN A 150 9.88 17.14 1.02
N SER A 151 11.10 17.40 1.51
CA SER A 151 11.96 16.37 2.11
C SER A 151 11.32 15.59 3.27
N ASN A 152 10.46 16.24 4.08
CA ASN A 152 9.72 15.56 5.15
C ASN A 152 8.62 14.65 4.60
N THR A 153 7.89 15.10 3.57
CA THR A 153 6.87 14.30 2.91
C THR A 153 7.47 13.11 2.18
N GLU A 154 8.59 13.32 1.48
CA GLU A 154 9.30 12.28 0.72
C GLU A 154 9.75 11.13 1.61
N LYS A 155 10.29 11.44 2.79
CA LYS A 155 10.66 10.44 3.79
C LYS A 155 9.46 9.59 4.18
N LEU A 156 8.32 10.21 4.50
CA LEU A 156 7.12 9.48 4.90
C LEU A 156 6.51 8.68 3.75
N VAL A 157 6.58 9.15 2.51
CA VAL A 157 6.18 8.36 1.33
C VAL A 157 7.00 7.07 1.26
N ARG A 158 8.32 7.13 1.47
CA ARG A 158 9.16 5.92 1.49
C ARG A 158 8.81 5.00 2.65
N GLU A 159 8.64 5.55 3.85
CA GLU A 159 8.31 4.77 5.04
C GLU A 159 6.96 4.07 4.90
N TYR A 160 5.91 4.80 4.48
CA TYR A 160 4.59 4.23 4.21
C TYR A 160 4.60 3.24 3.05
N GLY A 161 5.21 3.61 1.92
CA GLY A 161 5.30 2.73 0.76
C GLY A 161 6.00 1.42 1.10
N ARG A 162 7.08 1.45 1.91
CA ARG A 162 7.75 0.25 2.41
C ARG A 162 6.90 -0.52 3.41
N TYR A 163 6.31 0.18 4.37
CA TYR A 163 5.50 -0.45 5.42
C TYR A 163 4.31 -1.21 4.81
N LEU A 164 3.60 -0.58 3.88
CA LEU A 164 2.43 -1.12 3.19
C LEU A 164 2.79 -2.12 2.07
N GLY A 165 4.06 -2.25 1.71
CA GLY A 165 4.54 -3.29 0.79
C GLY A 165 4.47 -2.93 -0.70
N PHE A 166 4.55 -1.64 -1.03
CA PHE A 166 4.64 -1.11 -2.40
C PHE A 166 6.03 -0.66 -2.80
N LEU A 167 6.92 -0.43 -1.82
CA LEU A 167 8.31 -0.06 -2.05
C LEU A 167 9.25 -1.04 -1.37
N GLU A 168 10.28 -1.47 -2.08
CA GLU A 168 11.33 -2.32 -1.53
C GLU A 168 12.68 -1.61 -1.51
N LEU A 169 13.42 -1.78 -0.41
CA LEU A 169 14.80 -1.30 -0.27
C LEU A 169 15.71 -2.43 -0.76
N ALA A 170 16.38 -2.21 -1.89
CA ALA A 170 17.31 -3.17 -2.44
C ALA A 170 18.68 -3.09 -1.74
N PRO A 171 19.58 -4.08 -1.97
CA PRO A 171 20.90 -4.11 -1.33
C PRO A 171 21.77 -2.87 -1.60
N ASP A 172 21.55 -2.21 -2.74
CA ASP A 172 22.21 -0.96 -3.14
C ASP A 172 21.71 0.28 -2.39
N GLN A 173 20.86 0.08 -1.37
CA GLN A 173 20.25 1.12 -0.54
C GLN A 173 19.26 2.04 -1.28
N ASN A 174 18.83 1.65 -2.47
CA ASN A 174 17.80 2.37 -3.21
C ASN A 174 16.42 1.74 -3.07
N TYR A 175 15.40 2.58 -3.24
CA TYR A 175 14.01 2.14 -3.27
C TYR A 175 13.56 1.81 -4.68
N TYR A 176 12.69 0.81 -4.80
CA TYR A 176 12.05 0.41 -6.04
C TYR A 176 10.56 0.19 -5.82
N THR A 177 9.75 0.46 -6.84
CA THR A 177 8.33 0.07 -6.81
C THR A 177 8.23 -1.44 -6.97
N ASP A 178 7.68 -2.09 -5.94
CA ASP A 178 7.49 -3.52 -5.90
C ASP A 178 6.30 -3.86 -4.97
N PRO A 179 5.12 -4.13 -5.54
CA PRO A 179 3.91 -4.44 -4.78
C PRO A 179 3.83 -5.90 -4.32
N THR A 180 4.88 -6.73 -4.43
CA THR A 180 4.86 -8.17 -4.08
C THR A 180 4.25 -8.43 -2.71
N ARG A 181 4.69 -7.70 -1.68
CA ARG A 181 4.21 -7.88 -0.30
C ARG A 181 2.77 -7.43 -0.13
N ALA A 182 2.37 -6.35 -0.78
CA ALA A 182 0.99 -5.88 -0.76
C ALA A 182 0.06 -6.92 -1.41
N ILE A 183 0.40 -7.41 -2.61
CA ILE A 183 -0.40 -8.42 -3.34
C ILE A 183 -0.54 -9.70 -2.53
N LYS A 184 0.56 -10.19 -1.92
CA LYS A 184 0.54 -11.39 -1.09
C LYS A 184 -0.56 -11.35 -0.01
N CYS A 185 -0.78 -10.19 0.60
CA CYS A 185 -1.76 -10.02 1.67
C CYS A 185 -3.21 -10.14 1.19
N PHE A 186 -3.44 -9.93 -0.10
CA PHE A 186 -4.76 -9.97 -0.71
C PHE A 186 -5.01 -11.25 -1.52
N LEU A 187 -4.03 -12.16 -1.64
CA LEU A 187 -4.23 -13.41 -2.38
C LEU A 187 -5.50 -14.17 -1.93
N PRO A 188 -5.81 -14.33 -0.62
CA PRO A 188 -7.05 -14.98 -0.21
C PRO A 188 -8.31 -14.27 -0.74
N GLN A 189 -8.33 -12.93 -0.73
CA GLN A 189 -9.46 -12.15 -1.24
C GLN A 189 -9.54 -12.16 -2.77
N ILE A 190 -8.39 -12.18 -3.47
CA ILE A 190 -8.33 -12.22 -4.93
C ILE A 190 -8.86 -13.57 -5.44
N PHE A 191 -8.45 -14.66 -4.80
CA PHE A 191 -8.86 -16.02 -5.17
C PHE A 191 -10.26 -16.38 -4.68
N GLY A 192 -10.68 -15.84 -3.53
CA GLY A 192 -11.90 -16.26 -2.86
C GLY A 192 -11.85 -17.77 -2.56
N GLU A 193 -12.85 -18.50 -3.04
CA GLU A 193 -12.94 -19.97 -2.89
C GLU A 193 -12.22 -20.73 -4.01
N GLN A 194 -11.77 -20.05 -5.07
CA GLN A 194 -11.14 -20.68 -6.22
C GLN A 194 -9.65 -20.88 -5.99
N LYS A 195 -9.08 -21.97 -6.52
CA LYS A 195 -7.63 -22.21 -6.47
C LYS A 195 -6.90 -21.82 -7.74
N ILE A 196 -7.61 -21.67 -8.86
CA ILE A 196 -7.05 -21.29 -10.16
C ILE A 196 -8.03 -20.30 -10.80
N LEU A 197 -7.49 -19.19 -11.30
CA LEU A 197 -8.25 -18.16 -11.99
C LEU A 197 -7.67 -17.91 -13.39
N PRO A 198 -8.49 -17.62 -14.40
CA PRO A 198 -8.02 -16.97 -15.61
C PRO A 198 -7.30 -15.66 -15.25
N ILE A 199 -6.20 -15.33 -15.95
CA ILE A 199 -5.37 -14.17 -15.62
C ILE A 199 -6.18 -12.86 -15.61
N LYS A 200 -7.12 -12.69 -16.54
CA LYS A 200 -7.97 -11.50 -16.59
C LYS A 200 -8.88 -11.41 -15.37
N THR A 201 -9.48 -12.53 -14.95
CA THR A 201 -10.29 -12.60 -13.73
C THR A 201 -9.45 -12.30 -12.49
N PHE A 202 -8.26 -12.90 -12.38
CA PHE A 202 -7.31 -12.60 -11.31
C PHE A 202 -6.98 -11.11 -11.24
N MET A 203 -6.68 -10.47 -12.37
CA MET A 203 -6.36 -9.04 -12.44
C MET A 203 -7.57 -8.17 -12.08
N THR A 204 -8.79 -8.52 -12.52
CA THR A 204 -10.01 -7.81 -12.14
C THR A 204 -10.26 -7.90 -10.63
N SER A 205 -10.18 -9.10 -10.05
CA SER A 205 -10.33 -9.29 -8.60
C SER A 205 -9.25 -8.56 -7.80
N MET A 206 -7.99 -8.55 -8.28
CA MET A 206 -6.93 -7.75 -7.69
C MET A 206 -7.22 -6.26 -7.74
N ALA A 207 -7.69 -5.73 -8.88
CA ALA A 207 -8.02 -4.33 -9.03
C ALA A 207 -9.17 -3.89 -8.09
N GLU A 208 -10.10 -4.78 -7.79
CA GLU A 208 -11.23 -4.51 -6.88
C GLU A 208 -10.79 -4.37 -5.41
N VAL A 209 -9.88 -5.23 -4.96
CA VAL A 209 -9.38 -5.23 -3.57
C VAL A 209 -8.17 -4.32 -3.37
N MET A 210 -7.41 -4.07 -4.44
CA MET A 210 -6.24 -3.19 -4.50
C MET A 210 -6.43 -2.15 -5.63
N PRO A 211 -7.26 -1.11 -5.43
CA PRO A 211 -7.63 -0.14 -6.48
C PRO A 211 -6.48 0.70 -7.04
N MET A 212 -5.30 0.67 -6.41
CA MET A 212 -4.07 1.31 -6.89
C MET A 212 -3.29 0.47 -7.90
N MET A 213 -3.65 -0.80 -8.10
CA MET A 213 -2.96 -1.72 -9.03
C MET A 213 -3.46 -1.57 -10.48
N ASP A 214 -2.88 -2.33 -11.41
CA ASP A 214 -3.30 -2.34 -12.82
C ASP A 214 -4.81 -2.61 -12.95
N GLY A 215 -5.51 -1.76 -13.70
CA GLY A 215 -6.97 -1.82 -13.89
C GLY A 215 -7.81 -1.26 -12.73
N GLY A 216 -7.18 -0.82 -11.63
CA GLY A 216 -7.87 -0.27 -10.47
C GLY A 216 -8.25 1.21 -10.60
N GLU A 217 -9.30 1.61 -9.88
CA GLU A 217 -9.90 2.95 -9.95
C GLU A 217 -8.94 4.07 -9.48
N PHE A 218 -8.18 3.84 -8.41
CA PHE A 218 -7.20 4.81 -7.93
C PHE A 218 -6.11 5.01 -8.97
N ARG A 219 -5.66 3.92 -9.59
CA ARG A 219 -4.66 3.99 -10.66
C ARG A 219 -5.18 4.75 -11.87
N ALA A 220 -6.40 4.47 -12.32
CA ALA A 220 -7.03 5.17 -13.44
C ALA A 220 -7.21 6.66 -13.18
N THR A 221 -7.60 7.03 -11.95
CA THR A 221 -7.73 8.43 -11.53
C THR A 221 -6.40 9.17 -11.66
N VAL A 222 -5.31 8.58 -11.16
CA VAL A 222 -3.98 9.18 -11.25
C VAL A 222 -3.47 9.22 -12.69
N GLN A 223 -3.68 8.18 -13.48
CA GLN A 223 -3.32 8.19 -14.91
C GLN A 223 -3.98 9.34 -15.66
N LYS A 224 -5.24 9.66 -15.34
CA LYS A 224 -5.93 10.84 -15.90
C LYS A 224 -5.23 12.15 -15.50
N MET A 225 -4.89 12.32 -14.23
CA MET A 225 -4.13 13.49 -13.75
C MET A 225 -2.76 13.62 -14.44
N MET A 226 -2.06 12.49 -14.61
CA MET A 226 -0.77 12.45 -15.29
C MET A 226 -0.90 12.77 -16.78
N ALA A 227 -1.98 12.31 -17.43
CA ALA A 227 -2.24 12.58 -18.85
C ALA A 227 -2.48 14.07 -19.11
N GLU A 228 -3.05 14.81 -18.15
CA GLU A 228 -3.15 16.28 -18.22
C GLU A 228 -1.76 16.96 -18.22
N GLN A 229 -0.73 16.28 -17.73
CA GLN A 229 0.68 16.70 -17.78
C GLN A 229 1.44 16.09 -18.98
N GLY A 230 0.75 15.45 -19.92
CA GLY A 230 1.35 14.86 -21.11
C GLY A 230 1.90 13.43 -20.93
N TRP A 231 1.56 12.75 -19.83
CA TRP A 231 1.89 11.33 -19.67
C TRP A 231 1.04 10.46 -20.60
N SER A 232 1.63 9.40 -21.14
CA SER A 232 0.91 8.36 -21.88
C SER A 232 1.21 6.99 -21.30
N ALA A 233 0.20 6.13 -21.31
CA ALA A 233 0.37 4.73 -20.92
C ALA A 233 1.17 3.97 -22.00
N PRO A 234 2.00 3.00 -21.60
CA PRO A 234 2.58 2.05 -22.54
C PRO A 234 1.48 1.27 -23.28
N GLU A 235 1.64 1.06 -24.59
CA GLU A 235 0.64 0.41 -25.43
C GLU A 235 0.58 -1.12 -25.25
N GLY A 236 -0.60 -1.70 -25.51
CA GLY A 236 -0.80 -3.16 -25.71
C GLY A 236 -1.40 -3.94 -24.53
N ASN A 237 -1.37 -5.27 -24.63
CA ASN A 237 -1.87 -6.22 -23.62
C ASN A 237 -0.86 -6.52 -22.51
N ASN A 238 0.07 -5.60 -22.27
CA ASN A 238 1.16 -5.78 -21.33
C ASN A 238 0.73 -5.35 -19.93
N LEU A 239 1.03 -6.19 -18.93
CA LEU A 239 0.97 -5.73 -17.55
C LEU A 239 2.09 -4.74 -17.28
N SER A 240 1.89 -3.84 -16.32
CA SER A 240 2.96 -2.93 -15.92
C SER A 240 4.16 -3.71 -15.38
N THR A 241 5.36 -3.17 -15.51
CA THR A 241 6.59 -3.83 -15.08
C THR A 241 6.57 -4.17 -13.58
N SER A 242 6.07 -3.27 -12.73
CA SER A 242 5.95 -3.50 -11.29
C SER A 242 5.00 -4.65 -10.95
N THR A 243 3.83 -4.73 -11.60
CA THR A 243 2.92 -5.88 -11.45
C THR A 243 3.54 -7.17 -11.98
N SER A 244 4.16 -7.11 -13.17
CA SER A 244 4.78 -8.28 -13.82
C SER A 244 5.85 -8.92 -12.94
N LEU A 245 6.73 -8.08 -12.39
CA LEU A 245 7.76 -8.50 -11.46
C LEU A 245 7.18 -9.04 -10.16
N ALA A 246 6.16 -8.39 -9.61
CA ALA A 246 5.54 -8.85 -8.38
C ALA A 246 4.92 -10.24 -8.54
N LEU A 247 4.21 -10.50 -9.64
CA LEU A 247 3.68 -11.83 -9.96
C LEU A 247 4.79 -12.86 -10.14
N ARG A 248 5.88 -12.50 -10.82
CA ARG A 248 7.04 -13.39 -10.96
C ARG A 248 7.70 -13.69 -9.62
N ARG A 249 7.82 -12.70 -8.72
CA ARG A 249 8.37 -12.90 -7.38
C ARG A 249 7.50 -13.81 -6.53
N LEU A 250 6.17 -13.63 -6.59
CA LEU A 250 5.21 -14.51 -5.92
C LEU A 250 5.29 -15.95 -6.44
N GLU A 251 5.50 -16.13 -7.75
CA GLU A 251 5.71 -17.47 -8.33
C GLU A 251 7.03 -18.10 -7.84
N VAL A 252 8.13 -17.33 -7.85
CA VAL A 252 9.44 -17.80 -7.35
C VAL A 252 9.36 -18.18 -5.87
N SER A 253 8.64 -17.39 -5.05
CA SER A 253 8.41 -17.69 -3.63
C SER A 253 7.34 -18.74 -3.37
N GLN A 254 6.84 -19.44 -4.40
CA GLN A 254 5.84 -20.51 -4.29
C GLN A 254 4.52 -20.08 -3.65
N GLU A 255 4.13 -18.81 -3.77
CA GLU A 255 2.81 -18.32 -3.32
C GLU A 255 1.74 -18.55 -4.41
N ILE A 256 2.15 -18.44 -5.67
CA ILE A 256 1.29 -18.67 -6.84
C ILE A 256 2.02 -19.52 -7.88
N GLN A 257 1.28 -19.95 -8.90
CA GLN A 257 1.78 -20.57 -10.11
C GLN A 257 1.27 -19.80 -11.32
N LEU A 258 2.16 -19.38 -12.22
CA LEU A 258 1.76 -18.73 -13.48
C LEU A 258 1.74 -19.79 -14.59
N ILE A 259 0.58 -19.97 -15.20
CA ILE A 259 0.31 -21.04 -16.17
C ILE A 259 0.10 -20.40 -17.55
N THR A 260 0.81 -20.91 -18.55
CA THR A 260 0.67 -20.51 -19.95
C THR A 260 -0.19 -21.55 -20.66
N GLY A 261 -1.33 -21.12 -21.21
CA GLY A 261 -2.17 -21.96 -22.07
C GLY A 261 -1.70 -21.90 -23.53
N SER A 262 -1.87 -22.99 -24.28
CA SER A 262 -1.25 -23.14 -25.60
C SER A 262 -1.83 -22.30 -26.74
N ASP A 263 -2.98 -21.65 -26.61
CA ASP A 263 -3.57 -20.80 -27.68
C ASP A 263 -4.63 -19.86 -27.11
N ASP A 264 -4.23 -18.93 -26.22
CA ASP A 264 -5.22 -18.10 -25.52
C ASP A 264 -5.14 -16.61 -25.93
N ALA A 265 -6.09 -16.17 -26.75
CA ALA A 265 -6.36 -14.75 -27.02
C ALA A 265 -6.71 -13.97 -25.74
N ALA A 266 -7.01 -14.66 -24.62
CA ALA A 266 -7.23 -14.07 -23.32
C ALA A 266 -5.96 -13.96 -22.45
N SER A 267 -4.79 -14.35 -22.94
CA SER A 267 -3.52 -14.19 -22.20
C SER A 267 -3.14 -12.73 -21.99
N LEU A 268 -2.42 -12.46 -20.90
CA LEU A 268 -1.73 -11.20 -20.65
C LEU A 268 -0.22 -11.43 -20.66
N SER A 269 0.51 -10.40 -21.07
CA SER A 269 1.97 -10.48 -21.20
C SER A 269 2.65 -9.83 -20.00
N LEU A 270 3.46 -10.62 -19.29
CA LEU A 270 4.35 -10.11 -18.26
C LEU A 270 5.60 -9.52 -18.90
N GLN A 271 6.00 -8.34 -18.42
CA GLN A 271 7.27 -7.69 -18.79
C GLN A 271 8.31 -8.00 -17.71
N LEU A 272 9.32 -8.81 -18.06
CA LEU A 272 10.35 -9.27 -17.14
C LEU A 272 11.71 -8.60 -17.44
N PRO A 273 12.67 -8.64 -16.49
CA PRO A 273 13.99 -8.07 -16.69
C PRO A 273 14.69 -8.63 -17.93
N GLY A 274 15.51 -7.81 -18.59
CA GLY A 274 16.20 -8.21 -19.82
C GLY A 274 15.32 -8.17 -21.08
N GLY A 275 14.08 -7.67 -20.98
CA GLY A 275 13.16 -7.56 -22.10
C GLY A 275 12.41 -8.86 -22.41
N GLU A 276 12.47 -9.84 -21.51
CA GLU A 276 11.69 -11.07 -21.62
C GLU A 276 10.19 -10.76 -21.52
N ILE A 277 9.41 -11.28 -22.46
CA ILE A 277 7.95 -11.22 -22.45
C ILE A 277 7.43 -12.63 -22.22
N ARG A 278 6.68 -12.83 -21.13
CA ARG A 278 6.08 -14.12 -20.80
C ARG A 278 4.56 -14.06 -20.85
N PRO A 279 3.89 -14.79 -21.76
CA PRO A 279 2.44 -14.89 -21.75
C PRO A 279 1.96 -15.74 -20.56
N VAL A 280 0.91 -15.28 -19.90
CA VAL A 280 0.23 -15.99 -18.81
C VAL A 280 -1.25 -16.01 -19.11
N SER A 281 -1.88 -17.18 -18.96
CA SER A 281 -3.31 -17.39 -19.20
C SER A 281 -4.08 -17.63 -17.90
N GLN A 282 -3.43 -18.26 -16.91
CA GLN A 282 -4.05 -18.59 -15.62
C GLN A 282 -3.06 -18.37 -14.46
N VAL A 283 -3.61 -18.12 -13.27
CA VAL A 283 -2.87 -18.02 -12.02
C VAL A 283 -3.45 -19.03 -11.03
N GLY A 284 -2.62 -19.92 -10.50
CA GLY A 284 -3.00 -20.84 -9.43
C GLY A 284 -2.46 -20.39 -8.08
N LEU A 285 -3.24 -20.54 -7.02
CA LEU A 285 -2.77 -20.36 -5.65
C LEU A 285 -2.02 -21.63 -5.21
N ARG A 286 -0.82 -21.48 -4.66
CA ARG A 286 -0.08 -22.59 -4.06
C ARG A 286 -0.51 -22.69 -2.60
N GLU A 287 -0.90 -23.88 -2.17
CA GLU A 287 -1.12 -24.13 -0.74
C GLU A 287 0.25 -24.12 -0.05
N SER A 288 0.35 -23.32 1.02
CA SER A 288 1.47 -23.37 1.95
C SER A 288 1.59 -24.80 2.47
N VAL A 289 2.72 -25.45 2.21
CA VAL A 289 3.07 -26.73 2.86
C VAL A 289 3.11 -26.43 4.37
N GLN A 290 2.16 -27.00 5.11
CA GLN A 290 2.14 -26.94 6.58
C GLN A 290 3.36 -27.62 7.17
#